data_AF-A0A841P6S3-F1
#
_entry.id   AF-A0A841P6S3-F1
#
_cell.length_a   1.000
_cell.length_b   1.000
_cell.length_c   1.000
_cell.angle_alpha   90.00
_cell.angle_beta   90.00
_cell.angle_gamma   90.00
#
_symmetry.space_group_name_H-M   'P 1'
#
loop_
_entity.id
_entity.type
_entity.pdbx_description
1 polymer ?
#
loop_
_entity_poly.entity_id
_entity_poly.type
_entity_poly.pdbx_seq_one_letter_code
_entity_poly.pdbx_strand_id
1 'polypeptide(L)'
;MDRQQRIWERTMIKLTVLYGNPTDPAAFENYYTATHMPLVAKMSGVLRHEKAKVVGTPTGDKPPYHRMFEAWFESETALGAALGSPEGKAVVADREFCHRRGDDSSLGG
;
A
#
# COMPACT_ATOMS: atom_id res chain seq x y z
N MET A 1 -28.16 20.61 5.92
CA MET A 1 -27.11 19.63 5.58
C MET A 1 -25.80 20.37 5.41
N ASP A 2 -24.75 19.90 6.06
CA ASP A 2 -23.47 20.60 6.19
C ASP A 2 -22.68 20.59 4.85
N ARG A 3 -22.02 21.70 4.54
CA ARG A 3 -21.32 21.92 3.26
C ARG A 3 -20.11 20.99 3.12
N GLN A 4 -19.48 20.64 4.24
CA GLN A 4 -18.33 19.75 4.29
C GLN A 4 -18.72 18.34 3.87
N GLN A 5 -19.83 17.83 4.41
CA GLN A 5 -20.37 16.50 4.09
C GLN A 5 -20.59 16.30 2.58
N ARG A 6 -21.10 17.33 1.90
CA ARG A 6 -21.37 17.33 0.45
C ARG A 6 -20.12 17.42 -0.45
N ILE A 7 -18.98 17.87 0.10
CA ILE A 7 -17.68 17.86 -0.59
C ILE A 7 -17.06 16.47 -0.47
N TRP A 8 -17.18 15.83 0.69
CA TRP A 8 -16.72 14.45 0.92
C TRP A 8 -17.53 13.43 0.09
N GLU A 9 -18.83 13.64 -0.08
CA GLU A 9 -19.71 12.80 -0.92
C GLU A 9 -19.37 12.84 -2.43
N ARG A 10 -18.57 13.81 -2.89
CA ARG A 10 -18.17 13.95 -4.31
C ARG A 10 -16.67 13.78 -4.53
N THR A 11 -15.91 13.47 -3.49
CA THR A 11 -14.45 13.34 -3.57
C THR A 11 -14.07 11.87 -3.44
N MET A 12 -13.39 11.34 -4.46
CA MET A 12 -12.82 9.99 -4.40
C MET A 12 -11.84 9.87 -3.23
N ILE A 13 -11.86 8.73 -2.56
CA ILE A 13 -10.97 8.44 -1.44
C ILE A 13 -9.67 7.86 -1.99
N LYS A 14 -8.53 8.41 -1.53
CA LYS A 14 -7.20 7.88 -1.82
C LYS A 14 -6.65 7.20 -0.58
N LEU A 15 -6.39 5.90 -0.68
CA LEU A 15 -5.58 5.15 0.27
C LEU A 15 -4.11 5.30 -0.13
N THR A 16 -3.27 5.79 0.79
CA THR A 16 -1.82 5.87 0.60
C THR A 16 -1.12 4.96 1.62
N VAL A 17 -0.27 4.07 1.14
CA VAL A 17 0.57 3.19 1.96
C VAL A 17 2.03 3.57 1.73
N LEU A 18 2.74 3.87 2.81
CA LEU A 18 4.15 4.24 2.80
C LEU A 18 4.97 3.12 3.43
N TYR A 19 5.89 2.55 2.64
CA TYR A 19 6.81 1.51 3.10
C TYR A 19 8.10 2.17 3.55
N GLY A 20 8.50 1.89 4.80
CA GLY A 20 9.80 2.29 5.34
C GLY A 20 10.97 1.68 4.57
N ASN A 21 12.19 1.93 5.03
CA ASN A 21 13.37 1.35 4.42
C ASN A 21 13.53 -0.12 4.83
N PRO A 22 13.39 -1.10 3.91
CA PRO A 22 13.71 -2.49 4.21
C PRO A 22 15.23 -2.65 4.35
N THR A 23 15.67 -3.60 5.18
CA THR A 23 17.10 -3.96 5.29
C THR A 23 17.62 -4.66 4.04
N ASP A 24 16.77 -5.43 3.34
CA ASP A 24 17.05 -5.98 2.01
C ASP A 24 16.06 -5.42 0.97
N PRO A 25 16.43 -4.33 0.28
CA PRO A 25 15.61 -3.74 -0.78
C PRO A 25 15.34 -4.67 -1.97
N ALA A 26 16.26 -5.57 -2.31
CA ALA A 26 16.10 -6.45 -3.46
C ALA A 26 15.08 -7.55 -3.16
N ALA A 27 15.18 -8.18 -1.99
CA ALA A 27 14.19 -9.16 -1.53
C ALA A 27 12.80 -8.51 -1.38
N PHE A 28 12.74 -7.29 -0.84
CA PHE A 28 11.50 -6.53 -0.75
C PHE A 28 10.86 -6.28 -2.12
N GLU A 29 11.60 -5.75 -3.10
CA GLU A 29 11.05 -5.44 -4.43
C GLU A 29 10.58 -6.71 -5.17
N ASN A 30 11.31 -7.81 -5.03
CA ASN A 30 10.93 -9.11 -5.57
C ASN A 30 9.62 -9.62 -4.95
N TYR A 31 9.52 -9.62 -3.61
CA TYR A 31 8.31 -10.04 -2.91
C TYR A 31 7.11 -9.14 -3.22
N TYR A 32 7.34 -7.83 -3.18
CA TYR A 32 6.33 -6.81 -3.44
C TYR A 32 5.72 -7.03 -4.84
N THR A 33 6.55 -7.28 -5.85
CA THR A 33 6.06 -7.49 -7.22
C THR A 33 5.46 -8.88 -7.43
N ALA A 34 6.08 -9.93 -6.91
CA ALA A 34 5.69 -11.32 -7.20
C ALA A 34 4.56 -11.84 -6.31
N THR A 35 4.36 -11.28 -5.12
CA THR A 35 3.38 -11.77 -4.13
C THR A 35 2.38 -10.70 -3.75
N HIS A 36 2.84 -9.55 -3.26
CA HIS A 36 1.94 -8.51 -2.73
C HIS A 36 1.03 -7.92 -3.82
N MET A 37 1.60 -7.53 -4.96
CA MET A 37 0.83 -6.90 -6.03
C MET A 37 -0.22 -7.80 -6.68
N PRO A 38 0.02 -9.11 -6.90
CA PRO A 38 -1.03 -10.04 -7.29
C PRO A 38 -2.18 -10.17 -6.30
N LEU A 39 -1.94 -10.00 -4.99
CA LEU A 39 -3.03 -9.95 -4.00
C LEU A 39 -3.84 -8.66 -4.13
N VAL A 40 -3.16 -7.51 -4.26
CA VAL A 40 -3.81 -6.21 -4.48
C VAL A 40 -4.66 -6.22 -5.75
N ALA A 41 -4.17 -6.85 -6.83
CA ALA A 41 -4.90 -6.96 -8.09
C ALA A 41 -6.22 -7.76 -8.00
N LYS A 42 -6.40 -8.59 -6.97
CA LYS A 42 -7.65 -9.32 -6.71
C LYS A 42 -8.68 -8.48 -5.97
N MET A 43 -8.27 -7.35 -5.38
CA MET A 43 -9.16 -6.49 -4.60
C MET A 43 -10.12 -5.75 -5.55
N SER A 44 -11.42 -5.96 -5.35
CA SER A 44 -12.47 -5.24 -6.07
C SER A 44 -12.68 -3.83 -5.51
N GLY A 45 -13.24 -2.93 -6.32
CA GLY A 45 -13.53 -1.55 -5.90
C GLY A 45 -12.38 -0.55 -6.03
N VAL A 46 -11.19 -1.02 -6.42
CA VAL A 46 -10.05 -0.14 -6.78
C VAL A 46 -10.28 0.45 -8.17
N LEU A 47 -10.46 1.77 -8.25
CA LEU A 47 -10.68 2.49 -9.51
C LEU A 47 -9.37 2.75 -10.26
N ARG A 48 -8.30 2.99 -9.50
CA ARG A 48 -6.93 3.24 -9.98
C ARG A 48 -5.98 2.83 -8.88
N HIS A 49 -4.79 2.37 -9.25
CA HIS A 49 -3.69 2.27 -8.31
C HIS A 49 -2.37 2.74 -8.92
N GLU A 50 -1.49 3.28 -8.08
CA GLU A 50 -0.16 3.74 -8.45
C GLU A 50 0.89 3.26 -7.47
N LYS A 51 2.11 3.21 -7.97
CA LYS A 51 3.27 2.67 -7.27
C LYS A 51 4.47 3.54 -7.56
N ALA A 52 5.11 4.05 -6.52
CA ALA A 52 6.30 4.87 -6.65
C ALA A 52 7.44 4.29 -5.82
N LYS A 53 8.62 4.14 -6.44
CA LYS A 53 9.87 3.90 -5.73
C LYS A 53 10.48 5.25 -5.36
N VAL A 54 10.87 5.42 -4.10
CA VAL A 54 11.53 6.64 -3.65
C VAL A 54 13.01 6.53 -3.98
N VAL A 55 13.51 7.46 -4.79
CA VAL A 55 14.89 7.42 -5.30
C VAL A 55 15.87 8.30 -4.51
N GLY A 56 15.35 9.17 -3.64
CA GLY A 56 16.14 10.08 -2.83
C GLY A 56 15.31 11.28 -2.39
N THR A 57 15.96 12.23 -1.69
CA THR A 57 15.38 13.52 -1.34
C THR A 57 16.12 14.64 -2.10
N PRO A 58 15.51 15.83 -2.28
CA PRO A 58 16.20 16.97 -2.87
C PRO A 58 17.45 17.42 -2.10
N THR A 59 17.52 17.12 -0.80
CA THR A 59 18.66 17.46 0.07
C THR A 59 19.77 16.40 0.09
N GLY A 60 19.55 15.24 -0.55
CA GLY A 60 20.51 14.13 -0.57
C GLY A 60 20.49 13.23 0.67
N ASP A 61 19.65 13.56 1.66
CA ASP A 61 19.44 12.73 2.85
C ASP A 61 18.74 11.41 2.50
N LYS A 62 18.91 10.41 3.38
CA LYS A 62 18.20 9.14 3.24
C LYS A 62 16.68 9.39 3.35
N PRO A 63 15.86 9.01 2.34
CA PRO A 63 14.43 9.18 2.42
C PRO A 63 13.84 8.31 3.54
N PRO A 64 12.79 8.77 4.25
CA PRO A 64 12.16 7.99 5.32
C PRO A 64 11.44 6.74 4.79
N TYR A 65 11.08 6.74 3.51
CA TYR A 65 10.34 5.68 2.84
C TYR A 65 11.11 5.15 1.63
N HIS A 66 11.00 3.86 1.38
CA HIS A 66 11.55 3.21 0.19
C HIS A 66 10.55 3.19 -0.97
N ARG A 67 9.26 3.02 -0.65
CA ARG A 67 8.20 2.81 -1.63
C ARG A 67 6.87 3.39 -1.15
N MET A 68 6.03 3.77 -2.10
CA MET A 68 4.67 4.21 -1.88
C MET A 68 3.72 3.44 -2.80
N PHE A 69 2.54 3.11 -2.26
CA PHE A 69 1.41 2.59 -3.00
C PHE A 69 0.21 3.51 -2.78
N GLU A 70 -0.53 3.78 -3.84
CA GLU A 70 -1.74 4.59 -3.80
C GLU A 70 -2.87 3.85 -4.50
N ALA A 71 -4.08 3.89 -3.93
CA ALA A 71 -5.28 3.34 -4.54
C ALA A 71 -6.46 4.29 -4.36
N TRP A 72 -7.27 4.44 -5.41
CA TRP A 72 -8.45 5.30 -5.40
C TRP A 72 -9.72 4.48 -5.34
N PHE A 73 -10.66 4.95 -4.54
CA PHE A 73 -11.97 4.36 -4.31
C PHE A 73 -13.05 5.42 -4.51
N GLU A 74 -14.24 4.99 -4.92
CA GLU A 74 -15.35 5.89 -5.20
C GLU A 74 -15.81 6.66 -3.95
N SER A 75 -15.78 6.00 -2.79
CA SER A 75 -16.22 6.55 -1.51
C SER A 75 -15.53 5.85 -0.33
N GLU A 76 -15.72 6.38 0.87
CA GLU A 76 -15.25 5.73 2.10
C GLU A 76 -15.91 4.36 2.31
N THR A 77 -17.20 4.24 2.00
CA THR A 77 -17.92 2.95 2.03
C THR A 77 -17.32 1.94 1.06
N ALA A 78 -16.93 2.38 -0.14
CA ALA A 78 -16.27 1.50 -1.11
C ALA A 78 -14.89 1.03 -0.63
N LEU A 79 -14.10 1.93 -0.02
CA LEU A 79 -12.83 1.56 0.62
C LEU A 79 -13.05 0.55 1.76
N GLY A 80 -14.03 0.79 2.64
CA GLY A 80 -14.35 -0.10 3.74
C GLY A 80 -14.80 -1.48 3.26
N ALA A 81 -15.62 -1.55 2.21
CA ALA A 81 -16.02 -2.80 1.59
C ALA A 81 -14.84 -3.55 0.95
N ALA A 82 -13.96 -2.83 0.24
CA ALA A 82 -12.77 -3.41 -0.38
C ALA A 82 -11.79 -3.98 0.66
N LEU A 83 -11.51 -3.25 1.74
CA LEU A 83 -10.64 -3.73 2.82
C LEU A 83 -11.28 -4.83 3.68
N GLY A 84 -12.62 -4.82 3.79
CA GLY A 84 -13.39 -5.82 4.54
C GLY A 84 -13.60 -7.14 3.79
N SER A 85 -13.37 -7.18 2.47
CA SER A 85 -13.51 -8.38 1.65
C SER A 85 -12.46 -9.44 2.00
N PRO A 86 -12.66 -10.71 1.62
CA PRO A 86 -11.63 -11.76 1.78
C PRO A 86 -10.28 -11.37 1.15
N GLU A 87 -10.30 -10.76 -0.04
CA GLU A 87 -9.12 -10.29 -0.76
C GLU A 87 -8.47 -9.10 -0.04
N GLY A 88 -9.28 -8.14 0.43
CA GLY A 88 -8.83 -7.01 1.25
C GLY A 88 -8.10 -7.44 2.51
N LYS A 89 -8.71 -8.37 3.25
CA LYS A 89 -8.12 -8.96 4.45
C LYS A 89 -6.82 -9.70 4.17
N ALA A 90 -6.73 -10.41 3.04
CA ALA A 90 -5.48 -11.06 2.62
C ALA A 90 -4.36 -10.05 2.37
N VAL A 91 -4.66 -8.92 1.72
CA VAL A 91 -3.69 -7.82 1.49
C VAL A 91 -3.27 -7.17 2.81
N VAL A 92 -4.21 -6.91 3.72
CA VAL A 92 -3.91 -6.32 5.02
C VAL A 92 -3.05 -7.26 5.87
N ALA A 93 -3.33 -8.57 5.86
CA ALA A 93 -2.53 -9.56 6.56
C ALA A 93 -1.10 -9.68 5.99
N ASP A 94 -0.95 -9.51 4.67
CA ASP A 94 0.36 -9.53 4.01
C ASP A 94 1.23 -8.30 4.33
N ARG A 95 0.63 -7.17 4.73
CA ARG A 95 1.33 -5.91 5.00
C ARG A 95 2.50 -6.07 5.99
N GLU A 96 2.31 -6.84 7.05
CA GLU A 96 3.35 -7.08 8.06
C GLU A 96 4.53 -7.89 7.50
N PHE A 97 4.29 -8.76 6.53
CA PHE A 97 5.34 -9.50 5.82
C PHE A 97 6.10 -8.62 4.84
N CYS A 98 5.38 -7.76 4.12
CA CYS A 98 5.99 -6.79 3.21
C CYS A 98 6.86 -5.76 3.98
N HIS A 99 6.47 -5.40 5.21
CA HIS A 99 7.25 -4.49 6.06
C HIS A 99 8.49 -5.16 6.70
N ARG A 100 8.37 -6.39 7.20
CA ARG A 100 9.41 -7.04 8.04
C ARG A 100 10.49 -7.82 7.32
N ARG A 101 10.37 -8.23 6.04
CA ARG A 101 11.43 -9.04 5.39
C ARG A 101 12.76 -8.29 5.11
N GLY A 102 12.94 -7.09 5.65
CA GLY A 102 14.27 -6.58 5.93
C GLY A 102 14.91 -7.13 7.23
N ASP A 103 14.14 -7.37 8.27
CA ASP A 103 14.67 -7.68 9.61
C ASP A 103 15.26 -9.10 9.73
N ASP A 104 14.74 -10.07 9.00
CA ASP A 104 14.95 -11.46 9.37
C ASP A 104 16.08 -12.16 8.59
N SER A 105 17.25 -12.25 9.25
CA SER A 105 18.39 -13.10 8.85
C SER A 105 18.28 -14.54 9.37
N SER A 106 17.12 -15.02 9.82
CA SER A 106 16.99 -16.28 10.58
C SER A 106 16.06 -17.35 10.00
N LEU A 107 15.62 -17.27 8.74
CA LEU A 107 14.93 -18.41 8.09
C LEU A 107 15.86 -19.16 7.13
N GLY A 108 16.91 -19.74 7.73
CA GLY A 108 17.51 -20.98 7.27
C GLY A 108 16.92 -22.14 8.09
N GLY A 109 16.19 -23.03 7.42
CA GLY A 109 15.64 -24.27 7.96
C GLY A 109 15.17 -25.15 6.82
#